data_AF-A0A1Y5TI36-F1
#
_entry.id   AF-A0A1Y5TI36-F1
#
_cell.length_a   1.000
_cell.length_b   1.000
_cell.length_c   1.000
_cell.angle_alpha   90.00
_cell.angle_beta   90.00
_cell.angle_gamma   90.00
#
_symmetry.space_group_name_H-M   'P 1'
#
loop_
_entity.id
_entity.type
_entity.pdbx_description
1 polymer ?
#
loop_
_entity_poly.entity_id
_entity_poly.type
_entity_poly.pdbx_seq_one_letter_code
_entity_poly.pdbx_strand_id
1 'polypeptide(L)'
;MADANLQSFDKRLRRIDRRHRKLARGYVHTIGPDGLITSAPRRRVERRFPIRGLLLVAAGVFVFKGFLYAQLGGATYTQRVDKLAAGTSVEQVGAFMMQADPATLWVAGHLNKVLPK
;
A
#
# COMPACT_ATOMS: atom_id res chain seq x y z
N MET A 1 -0.44 43.90 -19.22
CA MET A 1 0.29 43.09 -20.23
C MET A 1 1.70 42.69 -19.78
N ALA A 2 2.43 43.55 -19.05
CA ALA A 2 3.75 43.21 -18.50
C ALA A 2 3.73 42.01 -17.52
N ASP A 3 2.68 41.89 -16.70
CA ASP A 3 2.56 40.82 -15.70
C ASP A 3 2.44 39.42 -16.33
N ALA A 4 1.80 39.31 -17.50
CA ALA A 4 1.69 38.05 -18.23
C ALA A 4 3.06 37.58 -18.75
N ASN A 5 3.90 38.53 -19.19
CA ASN A 5 5.27 38.23 -19.62
C ASN A 5 6.13 37.78 -18.44
N LEU A 6 6.05 38.45 -17.29
CA LEU A 6 6.74 38.06 -16.05
C LEU A 6 6.32 36.65 -15.59
N GLN A 7 5.02 36.34 -15.58
CA GLN A 7 4.54 35.00 -15.22
C GLN A 7 5.03 33.91 -16.18
N SER A 8 5.12 34.20 -17.48
CA SER A 8 5.64 33.25 -18.46
C SER A 8 7.15 33.01 -18.29
N PHE A 9 7.90 34.05 -17.95
CA PHE A 9 9.32 33.99 -17.64
C PHE A 9 9.58 33.14 -16.38
N ASP A 10 8.85 33.40 -15.30
CA ASP A 10 8.96 32.63 -14.05
C ASP A 10 8.63 31.14 -14.25
N LYS A 11 7.61 30.84 -15.05
CA LYS A 11 7.28 29.45 -15.40
C LYS A 11 8.45 28.75 -16.13
N ARG A 12 9.11 29.45 -17.06
CA ARG A 12 10.29 28.93 -17.77
C ARG A 12 11.47 28.73 -16.81
N LEU A 13 11.74 29.70 -15.95
CA LEU A 13 12.81 29.62 -14.96
C LEU A 13 12.62 28.43 -14.03
N ARG A 14 11.41 28.25 -13.48
CA ARG A 14 11.06 27.08 -12.65
C ARG A 14 11.22 25.76 -13.39
N ARG A 15 10.90 25.72 -14.69
CA ARG A 15 11.07 24.52 -15.53
C ARG A 15 12.55 24.16 -15.71
N ILE A 16 13.40 25.15 -15.94
CA ILE A 16 14.85 24.98 -16.10
C ILE A 16 15.47 24.50 -14.79
N ASP A 17 15.18 25.16 -13.67
CA ASP A 17 15.68 24.77 -12.34
C ASP A 17 15.26 23.34 -11.97
N ARG A 18 13.98 22.99 -12.18
CA ARG A 18 13.50 21.60 -11.98
C ARG A 18 14.25 20.59 -12.85
N ARG A 19 14.54 20.91 -14.12
CA ARG A 19 15.29 20.01 -15.03
C ARG A 19 16.73 19.86 -14.55
N HIS A 20 17.39 20.95 -14.18
CA HIS A 20 18.76 20.95 -13.68
C HIS A 20 18.89 20.12 -12.39
N ARG A 21 18.01 20.33 -11.40
CA ARG A 21 17.95 19.53 -10.17
C ARG A 21 17.66 18.05 -10.41
N LYS A 22 16.94 17.68 -11.47
CA LYS A 22 16.68 16.27 -11.82
C LYS A 22 17.92 15.64 -12.47
N LEU A 23 18.59 16.36 -13.37
CA LEU A 23 19.83 15.90 -14.01
C LEU A 23 20.98 15.76 -13.01
N ALA A 24 21.11 16.70 -12.06
CA ALA A 24 22.11 16.64 -10.98
C ALA A 24 21.96 15.39 -10.09
N ARG A 25 20.76 14.79 -10.02
CA ARG A 25 20.48 13.57 -9.24
C ARG A 25 20.71 12.26 -10.04
N GLY A 26 21.22 12.37 -11.26
CA GLY A 26 21.50 11.26 -12.17
C GLY A 26 20.82 11.44 -13.54
N TYR A 27 21.54 11.09 -14.60
CA TYR A 27 21.06 11.15 -15.98
C TYR A 27 21.39 9.86 -16.74
N VAL A 28 20.71 9.66 -17.87
CA VAL A 28 20.99 8.61 -18.85
C VAL A 28 21.11 9.29 -20.21
N HIS A 29 22.09 8.86 -21.00
CA HIS A 29 22.22 9.32 -22.38
C HIS A 29 21.21 8.59 -23.25
N THR A 30 20.46 9.34 -24.03
CA THR A 30 19.53 8.79 -25.03
C THR A 30 19.81 9.47 -26.36
N ILE A 31 19.90 8.66 -27.41
CA ILE A 31 20.11 9.14 -28.77
C ILE A 31 18.73 9.52 -29.32
N GLY A 32 18.60 10.79 -29.71
CA GLY A 32 17.39 11.29 -30.36
C GLY A 32 17.27 10.77 -31.80
N PRO A 33 16.08 10.89 -32.42
CA PRO A 33 15.88 10.51 -33.82
C PRO A 33 16.73 11.32 -34.82
N ASP A 34 17.27 12.45 -34.37
CA ASP A 34 18.22 13.34 -35.05
C ASP A 34 19.69 12.93 -34.87
N GLY A 35 19.97 11.84 -34.15
CA GLY A 35 21.33 11.37 -33.86
C GLY A 35 22.05 12.15 -32.77
N LEU A 36 21.38 13.12 -32.11
CA LEU A 36 21.98 13.89 -31.03
C LEU A 36 21.93 13.13 -29.71
N ILE A 37 23.04 13.14 -28.97
CA ILE A 37 23.13 12.57 -27.62
C ILE A 37 22.52 13.58 -26.64
N THR A 38 21.35 13.26 -26.10
CA THR A 38 20.68 14.10 -25.10
C THR A 38 20.77 13.48 -23.71
N SER A 39 20.96 14.32 -22.68
CA SER A 39 20.91 13.90 -21.29
C SER A 39 19.46 13.96 -20.78
N ALA A 40 18.87 12.78 -20.59
CA ALA A 40 17.57 12.63 -19.97
C ALA A 40 17.75 12.38 -18.46
N PRO A 41 16.98 13.04 -17.58
CA PRO A 41 17.03 12.73 -16.16
C PRO A 41 16.69 11.26 -15.96
N ARG A 42 17.53 10.53 -15.22
CA ARG A 42 17.28 9.11 -14.92
C ARG A 42 15.92 9.05 -14.25
N ARG A 43 14.93 8.42 -14.89
CA ARG A 43 13.63 8.16 -14.27
C ARG A 43 13.92 7.36 -13.02
N ARG A 44 13.91 8.01 -11.85
CA ARG A 44 13.73 7.28 -10.61
C ARG A 44 12.36 6.64 -10.78
N VAL A 45 12.33 5.32 -10.83
CA VAL A 45 11.12 4.60 -10.44
C VAL A 45 10.87 5.13 -9.05
N GLU A 46 9.96 6.09 -8.92
CA GLU A 46 9.45 6.47 -7.62
C GLU A 46 8.94 5.14 -7.07
N ARG A 47 9.68 4.54 -6.13
CA ARG A 47 9.19 3.45 -5.29
C ARG A 47 8.06 4.06 -4.49
N ARG A 48 6.92 4.30 -5.16
CA ARG A 48 5.67 4.64 -4.52
C ARG A 48 5.42 3.45 -3.64
N PHE A 49 5.41 3.71 -2.34
CA PHE A 49 5.09 2.70 -1.35
C PHE A 49 3.82 1.96 -1.82
N PRO A 50 3.81 0.62 -1.89
CA PRO A 50 2.76 -0.13 -2.55
C PRO A 50 1.52 -0.22 -1.65
N ILE A 51 0.89 0.92 -1.36
CA ILE A 51 -0.30 1.04 -0.50
C ILE A 51 -1.39 0.08 -0.98
N ARG A 52 -1.57 -0.05 -2.30
CA ARG A 52 -2.53 -1.00 -2.90
C ARG A 52 -2.24 -2.45 -2.50
N GLY A 53 -0.97 -2.86 -2.53
CA GLY A 53 -0.57 -4.21 -2.13
C GLY A 53 -0.79 -4.44 -0.64
N LEU A 54 -0.43 -3.46 0.20
CA LEU A 54 -0.65 -3.54 1.64
C LEU A 54 -2.14 -3.66 2.00
N LEU A 55 -3.01 -2.89 1.32
CA LEU A 55 -4.46 -2.97 1.50
C LEU A 55 -5.03 -4.34 1.08
N LEU A 56 -4.53 -4.92 -0.01
CA LEU A 56 -4.95 -6.26 -0.44
C LEU A 56 -4.57 -7.33 0.59
N VAL A 57 -3.35 -7.26 1.13
CA VAL A 57 -2.89 -8.19 2.19
C VAL A 57 -3.75 -8.03 3.44
N ALA A 58 -3.99 -6.80 3.89
CA ALA A 58 -4.85 -6.53 5.04
C ALA A 58 -6.27 -7.08 4.84
N ALA A 59 -6.87 -6.86 3.67
CA ALA A 59 -8.17 -7.40 3.33
C ALA A 59 -8.20 -8.94 3.39
N GLY A 60 -7.18 -9.61 2.86
CA GLY A 60 -7.04 -11.07 2.92
C GLY A 60 -6.99 -11.60 4.36
N VAL A 61 -6.29 -10.90 5.26
CA VAL A 61 -6.24 -11.27 6.69
C VAL A 61 -7.62 -11.18 7.33
N PHE A 62 -8.39 -10.11 7.09
CA PHE A 62 -9.74 -9.98 7.62
C PHE A 62 -10.70 -11.06 7.08
N VAL A 63 -10.60 -11.39 5.79
CA VAL A 63 -11.38 -12.47 5.18
C VAL A 63 -11.04 -13.81 5.84
N PHE A 64 -9.76 -14.11 6.04
CA PHE A 64 -9.33 -15.35 6.70
C PHE A 64 -9.79 -15.42 8.17
N LYS A 65 -9.66 -14.32 8.93
CA LYS A 65 -10.17 -14.23 10.32
C LYS A 65 -11.68 -14.48 10.37
N GLY A 66 -12.45 -13.83 9.49
CA GLY A 66 -13.91 -13.98 9.41
C GLY A 66 -14.33 -15.38 8.99
N PHE A 67 -13.58 -16.01 8.08
CA PHE A 67 -13.79 -17.41 7.68
C PHE A 67 -13.58 -18.38 8.84
N LEU A 68 -12.47 -18.25 9.58
CA LEU A 68 -12.23 -19.07 10.78
C LEU A 68 -13.36 -18.88 11.80
N TYR A 69 -13.78 -17.63 12.04
CA TYR A 69 -14.86 -17.36 12.97
C TYR A 69 -16.20 -17.97 12.52
N ALA A 70 -16.52 -17.87 11.23
CA ALA A 70 -17.73 -18.46 10.63
C ALA A 70 -17.73 -20.00 10.70
N GLN A 71 -16.59 -20.63 10.39
CA GLN A 71 -16.46 -22.09 10.38
C GLN A 71 -16.42 -22.70 11.78
N LEU A 72 -15.70 -22.11 12.73
CA LEU A 72 -15.54 -22.65 14.09
C LEU A 72 -16.72 -22.29 15.01
N GLY A 73 -17.42 -21.19 14.70
CA GLY A 73 -18.37 -20.56 15.59
C GLY A 73 -17.68 -19.76 16.69
N GLY A 74 -18.40 -18.78 17.25
CA GLY A 74 -17.84 -17.81 18.20
C GLY A 74 -17.19 -18.43 19.44
N ALA A 75 -17.85 -19.42 20.06
CA ALA A 75 -17.37 -20.05 21.29
C ALA A 75 -16.08 -20.87 21.11
N THR A 76 -15.98 -21.65 20.02
CA THR A 76 -14.78 -22.44 19.72
C THR A 76 -13.63 -21.54 19.28
N TYR A 77 -13.94 -20.46 18.56
CA TYR A 77 -12.94 -19.48 18.13
C TYR A 77 -12.28 -18.80 19.33
N THR A 78 -13.08 -18.28 20.28
CA THR A 78 -12.55 -17.63 21.49
C THR A 78 -11.68 -18.58 22.31
N GLN A 79 -12.12 -19.83 22.51
CA GLN A 79 -11.30 -20.82 23.23
C GLN A 79 -9.92 -21.07 22.58
N ARG A 80 -9.84 -21.04 21.24
CA ARG A 80 -8.56 -21.20 20.55
C ARG A 80 -7.67 -19.97 20.67
N VAL A 81 -8.26 -18.77 20.64
CA VAL A 81 -7.54 -17.51 20.87
C VAL A 81 -7.01 -17.45 22.31
N ASP A 82 -7.81 -17.86 23.29
CA ASP A 82 -7.41 -17.92 24.70
C ASP A 82 -6.27 -18.93 24.91
N LYS A 83 -6.35 -20.09 24.26
CA LYS A 83 -5.26 -21.07 24.28
C LYS A 83 -3.98 -20.52 23.65
N LEU A 84 -4.10 -19.73 22.57
CA LEU A 84 -2.98 -19.09 21.90
C LEU A 84 -2.37 -17.98 22.76
N ALA A 85 -3.19 -17.26 23.54
CA ALA A 85 -2.74 -16.25 24.49
C ALA A 85 -1.97 -16.83 25.68
N ALA A 86 -2.20 -18.09 26.03
CA ALA A 86 -1.45 -18.80 27.07
C ALA A 86 -0.09 -19.37 26.58
N GLY A 87 0.23 -19.19 25.30
CA GLY A 87 1.44 -19.74 24.67
C GLY A 87 2.70 -18.88 24.84
N THR A 88 3.66 -19.13 23.97
CA THR A 88 4.92 -18.39 23.82
C THR A 88 4.69 -16.94 23.40
N SER A 89 5.73 -16.09 23.50
CA SER A 89 5.63 -14.66 23.14
C SER A 89 5.16 -14.42 21.69
N VAL A 90 5.51 -15.33 20.76
CA VAL A 90 5.06 -15.25 19.37
C VAL A 90 3.58 -15.60 19.25
N GLU A 91 3.13 -16.61 19.99
CA GLU A 91 1.73 -17.03 20.03
C GLU A 91 0.85 -15.97 20.68
N GLN A 92 1.31 -15.31 21.74
CA GLN A 92 0.62 -14.18 22.38
C GLN A 92 0.37 -13.01 21.43
N VAL A 93 1.34 -12.68 20.57
CA VAL A 93 1.17 -11.66 19.53
C VAL A 93 0.12 -12.10 18.52
N GLY A 94 0.14 -13.38 18.13
CA GLY A 94 -0.90 -13.97 17.28
C GLY A 94 -2.28 -13.90 17.92
N ALA A 95 -2.39 -14.18 19.22
CA ALA A 95 -3.64 -14.13 19.96
C ALA A 95 -4.21 -12.71 20.05
N PHE A 96 -3.35 -11.73 20.32
CA PHE A 96 -3.73 -10.32 20.29
C PHE A 96 -4.24 -9.91 18.90
N MET A 97 -3.54 -10.30 17.83
CA MET A 97 -4.01 -10.04 16.46
C MET A 97 -5.28 -10.80 16.09
N MET A 98 -5.60 -11.91 16.75
CA MET A 98 -6.76 -12.77 16.47
C MET A 98 -7.99 -12.45 17.32
N GLN A 99 -7.97 -11.40 18.13
CA GLN A 99 -9.18 -10.97 18.84
C GLN A 99 -10.33 -10.67 17.86
N ALA A 100 -11.55 -10.96 18.30
CA ALA A 100 -12.76 -10.83 17.48
C ALA A 100 -13.13 -9.35 17.31
N ASP A 101 -12.57 -8.70 16.30
CA ASP A 101 -12.84 -7.29 15.99
C ASP A 101 -14.21 -7.12 15.30
N PRO A 102 -14.84 -5.92 15.37
CA PRO A 102 -16.09 -5.63 14.66
C PRO A 102 -16.04 -5.94 13.15
N ALA A 103 -14.88 -5.75 12.52
CA ALA A 103 -14.64 -6.11 11.13
C ALA A 103 -14.72 -7.63 10.89
N THR A 104 -14.16 -8.43 11.81
CA THR A 104 -14.22 -9.90 11.76
C THR A 104 -15.65 -10.41 11.86
N LEU A 105 -16.45 -9.83 12.77
CA LEU A 105 -17.87 -10.17 12.93
C LEU A 105 -18.70 -9.80 11.69
N TRP A 106 -18.43 -8.64 11.09
CA TRP A 106 -19.11 -8.20 9.86
C TRP A 106 -18.81 -9.13 8.67
N VAL A 107 -17.55 -9.54 8.50
CA VAL A 107 -17.13 -10.49 7.47
C VAL A 107 -17.75 -11.88 7.72
N ALA A 108 -17.72 -12.36 8.97
CA ALA A 108 -18.33 -13.65 9.32
C ALA A 108 -19.85 -13.65 9.06
N GLY A 109 -20.54 -12.54 9.34
CA GLY A 109 -21.97 -12.39 9.04
C GLY A 109 -22.30 -12.43 7.54
N HIS A 110 -21.39 -11.96 6.67
CA HIS A 110 -21.54 -12.11 5.22
C HIS A 110 -21.22 -13.53 4.77
N LEU A 111 -20.17 -14.15 5.29
CA LEU A 111 -19.77 -15.52 4.95
C LEU A 111 -20.82 -16.56 5.36
N ASN A 112 -21.43 -16.41 6.54
CA ASN A 112 -22.52 -17.29 7.01
C ASN A 112 -23.78 -17.25 6.13
N LYS A 113 -23.97 -16.19 5.32
CA LYS A 113 -25.07 -16.13 4.36
C LYS A 113 -24.77 -16.91 3.08
N VAL A 114 -23.49 -17.10 2.76
CA VAL A 114 -23.01 -17.72 1.53
C VAL A 114 -22.63 -19.20 1.76
N LEU A 115 -22.15 -19.54 2.95
CA LEU A 115 -21.80 -20.89 3.35
C LEU A 115 -23.03 -21.57 3.99
N PRO A 116 -23.65 -22.59 3.34
CA PRO A 116 -24.60 -23.45 4.02
C PRO A 116 -23.89 -24.19 5.17
N LYS A 117 -24.58 -24.34 6.29
CA LYS A 117 -24.08 -25.05 7.47
C LYS A 117 -23.89 -26.54 7.21
#